data_AF-A0AA39G849-F1
#
_entry.id   AF-A0AA39G849-F1
#
_cell.length_a   1.000
_cell.length_b   1.000
_cell.length_c   1.000
_cell.angle_alpha   90.00
_cell.angle_beta   90.00
_cell.angle_gamma   90.00
#
_symmetry.space_group_name_H-M   'P 1'
#
loop_
_entity.id
_entity.type
_entity.pdbx_description
1 polymer ?
#
loop_
_entity_poly.entity_id
_entity_poly.type
_entity_poly.pdbx_seq_one_letter_code
_entity_poly.pdbx_strand_id
1 'polypeptide(L)'
;MANDRHCFECYGYDIIIDNTLKPWLIEVNASPSLTSTTVNDRILKYKLIDNIVSIVVPPDGVPDVRWNKCPSLEAMGNFELLLDEELSAQDEKDGISGKYRSSFNKWK
;
A
#
# COMPACT_ATOMS: atom_id res chain seq x y z
N MET A 1 19.75 -3.94 -0.27
CA MET A 1 18.89 -3.26 0.73
C MET A 1 18.45 -4.32 1.72
N ALA A 2 18.60 -4.06 3.02
CA ALA A 2 18.15 -4.97 4.05
C ALA A 2 16.62 -4.86 4.17
N ASN A 3 15.90 -5.92 3.81
CA ASN A 3 14.44 -6.01 4.02
C ASN A 3 14.22 -6.41 5.49
N ASP A 4 14.15 -5.41 6.38
CA ASP A 4 13.78 -5.62 7.78
C ASP A 4 12.26 -5.68 7.90
N ARG A 5 11.74 -6.79 8.44
CA ARG A 5 10.31 -7.03 8.66
C ARG A 5 9.66 -6.01 9.62
N HIS A 6 10.44 -5.17 10.30
CA HIS A 6 9.96 -4.13 11.21
C HIS A 6 9.96 -2.74 10.57
N CYS A 7 10.33 -2.62 9.30
CA CYS A 7 10.32 -1.38 8.54
C CYS A 7 9.19 -1.38 7.51
N PHE A 8 8.74 -0.18 7.15
CA PHE A 8 7.85 0.06 6.03
C PHE A 8 8.41 1.20 5.20
N GLU A 9 7.97 1.31 3.96
CA GLU A 9 8.36 2.40 3.07
C GLU A 9 7.15 2.85 2.25
N CYS A 10 7.04 4.17 2.04
CA CYS A 10 6.00 4.77 1.21
C CYS A 10 6.64 5.28 -0.08
N TYR A 11 6.18 4.76 -1.21
CA TYR A 11 6.66 5.16 -2.52
C TYR A 11 5.66 6.09 -3.22
N GLY A 12 6.18 7.13 -3.88
CA GLY A 12 5.40 7.96 -4.81
C GLY A 12 5.65 7.53 -6.25
N TYR A 13 4.59 7.32 -7.02
CA TYR A 13 4.66 6.94 -8.42
C TYR A 13 4.20 8.09 -9.31
N ASP A 14 5.08 8.57 -10.17
CA ASP A 14 4.76 9.63 -11.11
C ASP A 14 4.28 8.98 -12.41
N ILE A 15 3.02 9.21 -12.76
CA ILE A 15 2.34 8.55 -13.88
C ILE A 15 1.85 9.61 -14.87
N ILE A 16 2.14 9.41 -16.15
CA ILE A 16 1.53 10.17 -17.25
C ILE A 16 0.46 9.33 -17.94
N ILE A 17 -0.64 9.95 -18.35
CA ILE A 17 -1.75 9.29 -19.05
C ILE A 17 -1.74 9.76 -20.51
N ASP A 18 -1.73 8.82 -21.45
CA ASP A 18 -1.77 9.14 -22.88
C ASP A 18 -3.19 9.41 -23.42
N ASN A 19 -3.28 9.72 -24.71
CA ASN A 19 -4.56 9.98 -25.40
C ASN A 19 -5.47 8.75 -25.53
N THR A 20 -4.97 7.55 -25.24
CA THR A 20 -5.74 6.30 -25.17
C THR A 20 -6.10 5.91 -23.73
N LEU A 21 -5.88 6.81 -22.76
CA LEU A 21 -6.05 6.58 -21.32
C LEU A 21 -5.14 5.48 -20.77
N LYS A 22 -4.03 5.18 -21.44
CA LYS A 22 -3.05 4.22 -20.93
C LYS A 22 -2.10 4.95 -19.97
N PRO A 23 -1.91 4.44 -18.74
CA PRO A 23 -0.94 4.97 -17.81
C PRO A 23 0.47 4.52 -18.18
N TRP A 24 1.43 5.44 -18.08
CA TRP A 24 2.85 5.20 -18.27
C TRP A 24 3.61 5.71 -17.04
N LEU A 25 4.44 4.84 -16.46
CA LEU A 25 5.29 5.18 -15.32
C LEU A 25 6.44 6.06 -15.79
N ILE A 26 6.66 7.17 -15.10
CA ILE A 26 7.79 8.08 -15.33
C ILE A 26 8.91 7.76 -14.36
N GLU A 27 8.62 7.78 -13.06
CA GLU A 27 9.59 7.49 -12.02
C GLU A 27 8.93 6.97 -10.73
N VAL A 28 9.75 6.38 -9.88
CA VAL A 28 9.37 5.91 -8.54
C VAL A 28 10.25 6.62 -7.52
N ASN A 29 9.61 7.31 -6.58
CA ASN A 29 10.25 8.10 -5.54
C ASN A 29 10.16 7.36 -4.20
N ALA A 30 11.31 7.04 -3.61
CA ALA A 30 11.41 6.45 -2.26
C ALA A 30 11.13 7.45 -1.12
N SER A 31 10.99 8.74 -1.46
CA SER A 31 10.69 9.81 -0.49
C SER A 31 9.81 10.87 -1.15
N PRO A 32 8.52 10.57 -1.36
CA PRO A 32 7.60 11.54 -1.95
C PRO A 32 7.47 12.79 -1.07
N SER A 33 7.32 13.96 -1.69
CA SER A 33 7.20 15.23 -0.96
C SER A 33 5.89 15.30 -0.16
N LEU A 34 6.01 15.50 1.15
CA LEU A 34 4.87 15.73 2.07
C LEU A 34 4.64 17.22 2.36
N THR A 35 5.43 18.12 1.78
CA THR A 35 5.22 19.57 1.90
C THR A 35 3.89 19.94 1.26
N SER A 36 3.02 20.60 2.00
CA SER A 36 1.70 21.00 1.51
C SER A 36 1.74 22.36 0.82
N THR A 37 1.28 22.43 -0.43
CA THR A 37 1.25 23.70 -1.20
C THR A 37 -0.15 24.29 -1.33
N THR A 38 -1.20 23.49 -1.13
CA THR A 38 -2.60 23.90 -1.16
C THR A 38 -3.39 23.26 -0.01
N VAL A 39 -4.60 23.78 0.26
CA VAL A 39 -5.49 23.19 1.29
C VAL A 39 -5.89 21.76 0.93
N ASN A 40 -6.18 21.49 -0.35
CA ASN A 40 -6.51 20.13 -0.80
C ASN A 40 -5.32 19.18 -0.69
N ASP A 41 -4.13 19.63 -1.11
CA ASP A 41 -2.90 18.86 -0.99
C ASP A 41 -2.61 18.51 0.47
N ARG A 42 -2.82 19.47 1.38
CA ARG A 42 -2.74 19.23 2.83
C ARG A 42 -3.73 18.15 3.26
N ILE A 43 -5.00 18.27 2.94
CA ILE A 43 -6.02 17.28 3.34
C ILE A 43 -5.66 15.88 2.82
N LEU A 44 -5.23 15.78 1.57
CA LEU A 44 -4.84 14.52 0.95
C LEU A 44 -3.64 13.89 1.67
N LYS A 45 -2.55 14.66 1.86
CA LYS A 45 -1.32 14.17 2.49
C LYS A 45 -1.52 13.79 3.95
N TYR A 46 -2.32 14.56 4.70
CA TYR A 46 -2.65 14.20 6.08
C TYR A 46 -3.43 12.88 6.16
N LYS A 47 -4.43 12.68 5.28
CA LYS A 47 -5.18 11.42 5.21
C LYS A 47 -4.29 10.24 4.83
N LEU A 48 -3.37 10.44 3.90
CA LEU A 48 -2.40 9.42 3.51
C LEU A 48 -1.57 8.96 4.72
N ILE A 49 -0.99 9.90 5.47
CA ILE A 49 -0.17 9.59 6.65
C ILE A 49 -1.00 8.92 7.75
N ASP A 50 -2.20 9.42 8.01
CA ASP A 50 -3.13 8.84 8.99
C ASP A 50 -3.44 7.37 8.67
N ASN A 51 -3.75 7.07 7.41
CA ASN A 51 -4.04 5.71 6.97
C ASN A 51 -2.78 4.81 7.00
N ILE A 52 -1.59 5.34 6.66
CA ILE A 52 -0.34 4.59 6.79
C ILE A 52 -0.10 4.20 8.25
N VAL A 53 -0.22 5.16 9.18
CA VAL A 53 -0.02 4.91 10.62
C VAL A 53 -1.00 3.87 11.13
N SER A 54 -2.27 3.93 10.71
CA SER A 54 -3.28 2.93 11.08
C SER A 54 -2.93 1.50 10.63
N ILE A 55 -2.16 1.34 9.55
CA ILE A 55 -1.74 0.03 9.04
C ILE A 55 -0.49 -0.48 9.77
N VAL A 56 0.51 0.40 9.95
CA VAL A 56 1.86 -0.01 10.39
C VAL A 56 2.06 0.07 11.89
N VAL A 57 1.18 0.75 12.62
CA VAL A 57 1.23 0.90 14.08
C VAL A 57 0.02 0.21 14.71
N PRO A 58 0.20 -0.57 15.79
CA PRO A 58 -0.93 -1.18 16.47
C PRO A 58 -1.84 -0.14 17.14
N PRO A 59 -3.13 -0.45 17.39
CA PRO A 59 -4.09 0.47 18.01
C PRO A 59 -3.70 0.95 19.40
N ASP A 60 -2.92 0.16 20.15
CA ASP A 60 -2.39 0.54 21.47
C ASP A 60 -1.12 1.40 21.39
N GLY A 61 -0.63 1.66 20.17
CA GLY A 61 0.49 2.54 19.87
C GLY A 61 1.88 1.96 20.17
N VAL A 62 1.96 0.74 20.71
CA VAL A 62 3.22 0.12 21.10
C VAL A 62 3.45 -1.16 20.29
N PRO A 63 4.29 -1.11 19.23
CA PRO A 63 4.61 -2.30 18.46
C PRO A 63 5.33 -3.32 19.33
N ASP A 64 4.73 -4.49 19.52
CA ASP A 64 5.38 -5.66 20.10
C ASP A 64 5.71 -6.70 19.01
N VAL A 65 6.61 -7.63 19.30
CA VAL A 65 7.00 -8.69 18.34
C VAL A 65 5.90 -9.73 18.08
N ARG A 66 4.80 -9.68 18.83
CA ARG A 66 3.67 -10.62 18.77
C ARG A 66 2.49 -10.05 18.00
N TRP A 67 2.56 -8.77 17.63
CA TRP A 67 1.53 -8.08 16.89
C TRP A 67 1.28 -8.76 15.55
N ASN A 68 0.01 -9.07 15.29
CA ASN A 68 -0.39 -9.59 14.01
C ASN A 68 -0.30 -8.46 12.97
N LYS A 69 0.66 -8.56 12.06
CA LYS A 69 0.93 -7.55 11.02
C LYS A 69 -0.11 -7.53 9.91
N CYS A 70 -1.15 -8.36 9.97
CA CYS A 70 -2.27 -8.31 9.05
C CYS A 70 -3.28 -7.24 9.51
N PRO A 71 -3.35 -6.06 8.85
CA PRO A 71 -4.30 -5.03 9.21
C PRO A 71 -5.74 -5.50 8.98
N SER A 72 -6.68 -5.01 9.80
CA SER A 72 -8.11 -5.19 9.54
C SER A 72 -8.54 -4.35 8.34
N LEU A 73 -9.68 -4.70 7.71
CA LEU A 73 -10.26 -3.89 6.63
C LEU A 73 -10.52 -2.43 7.04
N GLU A 74 -10.87 -2.20 8.31
CA GLU A 74 -11.07 -0.85 8.85
C GLU A 74 -9.74 -0.09 8.94
N ALA A 75 -8.67 -0.75 9.37
CA ALA A 75 -7.34 -0.16 9.48
C ALA A 75 -6.73 0.20 8.12
N MET A 76 -7.17 -0.44 7.03
CA MET A 76 -6.70 -0.14 5.67
C MET A 76 -7.13 1.25 5.18
N GLY A 77 -8.22 1.82 5.72
CA GLY A 77 -8.71 3.13 5.30
C GLY A 77 -8.92 3.22 3.79
N ASN A 78 -8.15 4.07 3.10
CA ASN A 78 -8.20 4.22 1.64
C ASN A 78 -7.19 3.36 0.88
N PHE A 79 -6.44 2.49 1.55
CA PHE A 79 -5.52 1.54 0.90
C PHE A 79 -6.24 0.28 0.42
N GLU A 80 -5.75 -0.26 -0.69
CA GLU A 80 -6.14 -1.57 -1.21
C GLU A 80 -4.93 -2.49 -1.22
N LEU A 81 -5.07 -3.72 -0.72
CA LEU A 81 -4.04 -4.74 -0.81
C LEU A 81 -4.02 -5.31 -2.23
N LEU A 82 -2.99 -4.97 -3.00
CA LEU A 82 -2.84 -5.44 -4.38
C LEU A 82 -2.11 -6.78 -4.48
N LEU A 83 -1.11 -6.99 -3.62
CA LEU A 83 -0.26 -8.17 -3.63
C LEU A 83 0.18 -8.52 -2.21
N ASP A 84 0.03 -9.79 -1.84
CA ASP A 84 0.68 -10.39 -0.68
C ASP A 84 1.78 -11.33 -1.19
N GLU A 85 3.03 -10.92 -1.01
CA GLU A 85 4.19 -11.66 -1.53
C GLU A 85 4.38 -13.01 -0.83
N GLU A 86 4.05 -13.12 0.46
CA GLU A 86 4.20 -14.37 1.22
C GLU A 86 3.18 -15.40 0.76
N LEU A 87 1.92 -14.99 0.57
CA LEU A 87 0.87 -15.86 0.03
C LEU A 87 1.14 -16.23 -1.44
N SER A 88 1.53 -15.25 -2.27
CA SER A 88 1.84 -15.51 -3.68
C SER A 88 3.00 -16.50 -3.84
N ALA A 89 4.04 -16.40 -3.00
CA ALA A 89 5.17 -17.32 -3.02
C ALA A 89 4.81 -18.73 -2.51
N GLN A 90 3.79 -18.86 -1.64
CA GLN A 90 3.27 -20.16 -1.21
C GLN A 90 2.46 -20.83 -2.33
N ASP A 91 1.58 -20.10 -3.00
CA ASP A 91 0.79 -20.59 -4.15
C ASP A 91 1.69 -21.11 -5.30
N GLU A 92 2.79 -20.41 -5.57
CA GLU A 92 3.79 -20.85 -6.56
C GLU A 92 4.49 -22.16 -6.16
N LYS A 93 4.79 -22.34 -4.87
CA LYS A 93 5.43 -23.56 -4.35
C LYS A 93 4.49 -24.76 -4.35
N ASP A 94 3.21 -24.52 -4.08
CA ASP A 94 2.18 -25.56 -4.06
C ASP A 94 1.64 -25.90 -5.46
N GLY A 95 2.14 -25.23 -6.52
CA GLY A 95 1.75 -25.49 -7.90
C GLY A 95 0.29 -25.12 -8.21
N ILE A 96 -0.34 -24.32 -7.35
CA ILE A 96 -1.72 -23.86 -7.51
C ILE A 96 -1.69 -22.57 -8.34
N SER A 97 -1.67 -22.70 -9.66
CA SER A 97 -1.75 -21.52 -10.54
C SER A 97 -3.17 -20.93 -10.47
N GLY A 98 -3.32 -19.82 -9.73
CA GLY A 98 -4.32 -18.78 -9.98
C GLY A 98 -5.76 -19.00 -9.49
N LYS A 99 -6.00 -19.07 -8.17
CA LYS A 99 -7.37 -19.11 -7.61
C LYS A 99 -7.80 -17.97 -6.67
N TYR A 100 -7.09 -16.84 -6.65
CA TYR A 100 -7.57 -15.62 -5.96
C TYR A 100 -7.70 -14.37 -6.84
N ARG A 101 -7.88 -14.52 -8.16
CA ARG A 101 -8.45 -13.45 -8.99
C ARG A 101 -9.97 -13.45 -8.90
N SER A 102 -10.52 -12.88 -7.83
CA SER A 102 -11.87 -12.28 -7.69
C SER A 102 -12.28 -12.38 -6.21
N SER A 103 -12.37 -11.26 -5.48
CA SER A 103 -13.71 -10.73 -5.21
C SER A 103 -13.78 -9.20 -4.97
N PHE A 104 -12.70 -8.42 -5.10
CA PHE A 104 -12.76 -6.97 -4.87
C PHE A 104 -12.58 -6.08 -6.12
N ASN A 105 -12.18 -6.62 -7.26
CA ASN A 105 -12.11 -5.87 -8.51
C ASN A 105 -13.40 -5.97 -9.31
N LYS A 106 -14.43 -5.22 -8.89
CA LYS A 106 -15.57 -4.84 -9.72
C LYS A 106 -15.56 -3.33 -9.94
N TRP A 107 -14.62 -2.89 -10.78
CA TRP A 107 -14.66 -1.55 -11.35
C TRP A 107 -15.93 -1.43 -12.20
N LYS A 108 -16.79 -0.49 -11.83
CA LYS A 108 -17.91 0.02 -12.62
C LYS A 108 -17.59 1.46 -13.02
#